data_AF-A0A8D0G8V3-F1
#
_entry.id   AF-A0A8D0G8V3-F1
#
_cell.length_a   1.000
_cell.length_b   1.000
_cell.length_c   1.000
_cell.angle_alpha   90.00
_cell.angle_beta   90.00
_cell.angle_gamma   90.00
#
_symmetry.space_group_name_H-M   'P 1'
#
loop_
_entity.id
_entity.type
_entity.pdbx_description
1 polymer ?
#
loop_
_entity_poly.entity_id
_entity_poly.type
_entity_poly.pdbx_seq_one_letter_code
_entity_poly.pdbx_strand_id
1 'polypeptide(L)'
;SLCQGGCVEVDSHTEAVLEKTFKITCISCKKRSETEAEAFTEWFFRETGTEDLVKILRYDPDDYMHVMDERFQELVVWNGSKNTRDLQDFSIFILNVTFQHAGEYHCSVNRTLTFASTFEHTVIVNKTIHVTVVEKANRDMASIVSEIMMYVLIVVLTIWLVAEMVYCYKKIAAATEAAAQENASEYLAITSESKENCTGVQVAE
;
A
#
# COMPACT_ATOMS: atom_id res chain seq x y z
N SER A 1 22.74 7.58 -14.28
CA SER A 1 22.00 6.32 -14.16
C SER A 1 20.54 6.65 -14.33
N LEU A 2 19.95 6.32 -15.49
CA LEU A 2 18.53 6.57 -15.74
C LEU A 2 17.79 5.40 -15.08
N CYS A 3 17.02 5.64 -14.01
CA CYS A 3 16.17 4.60 -13.43
C CYS A 3 15.17 4.17 -14.50
N GLN A 4 15.42 3.02 -15.12
CA GLN A 4 14.54 2.45 -16.12
C GLN A 4 13.37 1.83 -15.36
N GLY A 5 12.23 2.54 -15.34
CA GLY A 5 11.01 2.04 -14.74
C GLY A 5 10.58 0.73 -15.40
N GLY A 6 10.21 -0.26 -14.60
CA GLY A 6 9.62 -1.51 -15.07
C GLY A 6 8.10 -1.38 -15.23
N CYS A 7 7.49 -2.28 -16.01
CA CYS A 7 6.04 -2.42 -16.05
C CYS A 7 5.58 -3.37 -14.93
N VAL A 8 4.53 -2.99 -14.21
CA VAL A 8 3.91 -3.82 -13.16
C VAL A 8 2.42 -3.85 -13.42
N GLU A 9 1.85 -5.05 -13.47
CA GLU A 9 0.40 -5.22 -13.57
C GLU A 9 -0.23 -5.03 -12.19
N VAL A 10 -1.19 -4.13 -12.12
CA VAL A 10 -1.97 -3.84 -10.90
C VAL A 10 -3.44 -3.95 -11.26
N ASP A 11 -4.20 -4.60 -10.40
CA ASP A 11 -5.65 -4.75 -10.57
C ASP A 11 -6.35 -3.40 -10.38
N SER A 12 -7.44 -3.20 -11.13
CA SER A 12 -8.26 -2.01 -10.98
C SER A 12 -8.99 -2.00 -9.64
N HIS A 13 -9.33 -0.81 -9.17
CA HIS A 13 -10.37 -0.66 -8.17
C HIS A 13 -11.71 -1.13 -8.74
N THR A 14 -12.58 -1.57 -7.84
CA THR A 14 -13.90 -2.16 -8.15
C THR A 14 -15.05 -1.28 -7.70
N GLU A 15 -14.83 -0.33 -6.77
CA GLU A 15 -15.88 0.55 -6.25
C GLU A 15 -15.74 1.96 -6.83
N ALA A 16 -16.74 2.39 -7.61
CA ALA A 16 -16.86 3.73 -8.14
C ALA A 16 -17.86 4.55 -7.32
N VAL A 17 -17.57 5.84 -7.13
CA VAL A 17 -18.46 6.75 -6.38
C VAL A 17 -19.36 7.51 -7.35
N LEU A 18 -20.66 7.59 -7.02
CA LEU A 18 -21.65 8.32 -7.80
C LEU A 18 -21.23 9.79 -8.04
N GLU A 19 -21.47 10.29 -9.26
CA GLU A 19 -21.13 11.66 -9.72
C GLU A 19 -19.64 12.02 -9.63
N LYS A 20 -18.76 11.04 -9.43
CA LYS A 20 -17.31 11.23 -9.46
C LYS A 20 -16.69 10.64 -10.70
N THR A 21 -15.45 11.04 -10.97
CA THR A 21 -14.62 10.38 -11.98
C THR A 21 -14.04 9.10 -11.40
N PHE A 22 -14.09 8.03 -12.18
CA PHE A 22 -13.55 6.74 -11.80
C PHE A 22 -12.53 6.25 -12.83
N LYS A 23 -11.39 5.73 -12.36
CA LYS A 23 -10.36 5.13 -13.21
C LYS A 23 -10.57 3.62 -13.27
N ILE A 24 -10.74 3.08 -14.47
CA ILE A 24 -10.64 1.65 -14.70
C ILE A 24 -9.23 1.36 -15.20
N THR A 25 -8.46 0.65 -14.38
CA THR A 25 -7.07 0.32 -14.70
C THR A 25 -7.00 -0.98 -15.49
N CYS A 26 -6.40 -0.93 -16.69
CA CYS A 26 -6.07 -2.11 -17.47
C CYS A 26 -4.60 -2.02 -17.88
N ILE A 27 -3.73 -2.79 -17.22
CA ILE A 27 -2.30 -2.83 -17.53
C ILE A 27 -1.98 -4.24 -18.03
N SER A 28 -1.35 -4.33 -19.20
CA SER A 28 -0.80 -5.57 -19.73
C SER A 28 0.67 -5.35 -20.05
N CYS A 29 1.53 -5.95 -19.24
CA CYS A 29 2.97 -5.86 -19.40
C CYS A 29 3.47 -6.90 -20.39
N LYS A 30 4.45 -6.53 -21.21
CA LYS A 30 5.17 -7.52 -22.04
C LYS A 30 5.99 -8.43 -21.13
N LYS A 31 6.10 -9.71 -21.49
CA LYS A 31 7.02 -10.65 -20.81
C LYS A 31 8.48 -10.20 -20.89
N ARG A 32 8.84 -9.53 -21.98
CA ARG A 32 10.19 -9.06 -22.30
C ARG A 32 10.09 -7.61 -22.76
N SER A 33 10.71 -6.69 -22.02
CA SER A 33 10.56 -5.24 -22.24
C SER A 33 11.18 -4.75 -23.55
N GLU A 34 12.26 -5.39 -23.98
CA GLU A 34 13.06 -5.00 -25.15
C GLU A 34 12.46 -5.41 -26.50
N THR A 35 11.44 -6.27 -26.52
CA THR A 35 10.80 -6.69 -27.77
C THR A 35 9.92 -5.56 -28.30
N GLU A 36 10.17 -5.11 -29.53
CA GLU A 36 9.33 -4.11 -30.19
C GLU A 36 7.90 -4.65 -30.37
N ALA A 37 6.92 -3.79 -30.11
CA ALA A 37 5.53 -4.18 -30.12
C ALA A 37 4.64 -3.01 -30.53
N GLU A 38 3.56 -3.32 -31.22
CA GLU A 38 2.44 -2.42 -31.44
C GLU A 38 1.19 -3.02 -30.81
N ALA A 39 0.42 -2.21 -30.11
CA ALA A 39 -0.79 -2.68 -29.46
C ALA A 39 -1.94 -1.71 -29.66
N PHE A 40 -3.14 -2.29 -29.74
CA PHE A 40 -4.40 -1.57 -29.64
C PHE A 40 -5.28 -2.27 -28.61
N THR A 41 -6.30 -1.57 -28.13
CA THR A 41 -7.24 -2.14 -27.17
C THR A 41 -8.67 -1.95 -27.60
N GLU A 42 -9.49 -2.93 -27.27
CA GLU A 42 -10.93 -2.91 -27.43
C GLU A 42 -11.54 -3.14 -26.05
N TRP A 43 -12.44 -2.24 -25.68
CA TRP A 43 -13.17 -2.35 -24.43
C TRP A 43 -14.59 -2.79 -24.70
N PHE A 44 -15.05 -3.68 -23.84
CA PHE A 44 -16.41 -4.17 -23.84
C PHE A 44 -17.03 -3.98 -22.46
N PHE A 45 -18.34 -3.79 -22.44
CA PHE A 45 -19.12 -3.60 -21.22
C PHE A 45 -20.28 -4.57 -21.22
N ARG A 46 -20.49 -5.21 -20.08
CA ARG A 46 -21.65 -6.01 -19.75
C ARG A 46 -22.36 -5.36 -18.58
N GLU A 47 -23.59 -4.93 -18.80
CA GLU A 47 -24.41 -4.31 -17.77
C GLU A 47 -24.89 -5.35 -16.75
N THR A 48 -25.01 -4.94 -15.49
CA THR A 48 -25.45 -5.82 -14.41
C THR A 48 -26.86 -6.37 -14.70
N GLY A 49 -26.99 -7.70 -14.76
CA GLY A 49 -28.26 -8.38 -15.04
C GLY A 49 -28.52 -8.68 -16.52
N THR A 50 -27.60 -8.34 -17.42
CA THR A 50 -27.64 -8.71 -18.83
C THR A 50 -26.52 -9.69 -19.18
N GLU A 51 -26.71 -10.53 -20.20
CA GLU A 51 -25.65 -11.42 -20.71
C GLU A 51 -24.83 -10.78 -21.84
N ASP A 52 -25.37 -9.73 -22.47
CA ASP A 52 -24.82 -9.12 -23.66
C ASP A 52 -23.54 -8.34 -23.37
N LEU A 53 -22.49 -8.67 -24.12
CA LEU A 53 -21.20 -7.99 -24.08
C LEU A 53 -21.11 -7.01 -25.25
N VAL A 54 -21.22 -5.72 -24.97
CA VAL A 54 -21.25 -4.66 -25.99
C VAL A 54 -19.88 -3.99 -26.08
N LYS A 55 -19.38 -3.78 -27.30
CA LYS A 55 -18.13 -3.05 -27.52
C LYS A 55 -18.37 -1.55 -27.29
N ILE A 56 -17.67 -0.97 -26.32
CA ILE A 56 -17.87 0.44 -25.93
C ILE A 56 -16.88 1.38 -26.61
N LEU A 57 -15.62 0.97 -26.77
CA LEU A 57 -14.61 1.79 -27.44
C LEU A 57 -13.48 0.93 -28.01
N ARG A 58 -12.74 1.52 -28.94
CA ARG A 58 -11.45 1.04 -29.43
C ARG A 58 -10.45 2.17 -29.32
N TYR A 59 -9.24 1.86 -28.87
CA TYR A 59 -8.12 2.78 -28.91
C TYR A 59 -7.00 2.18 -29.74
N ASP A 60 -6.56 2.93 -30.74
CA ASP A 60 -5.48 2.59 -31.65
C ASP A 60 -4.48 3.75 -31.68
N PRO A 61 -3.15 3.50 -31.69
CA PRO A 61 -2.16 4.57 -31.80
C PRO A 61 -2.31 5.46 -33.03
N ASP A 62 -2.85 4.92 -34.13
CA ASP A 62 -3.01 5.65 -35.40
C ASP A 62 -4.36 6.39 -35.50
N ASP A 63 -5.45 5.73 -35.10
CA ASP A 63 -6.82 6.26 -35.21
C ASP A 63 -7.34 6.90 -33.91
N TYR A 64 -6.50 6.98 -32.87
CA TYR A 64 -6.84 7.44 -31.52
C TYR A 64 -8.06 6.70 -30.92
N MET A 65 -8.77 7.35 -29.98
CA MET A 65 -9.91 6.77 -29.28
C MET A 65 -11.20 6.93 -30.09
N HIS A 66 -11.84 5.81 -30.44
CA HIS A 66 -13.16 5.78 -31.05
C HIS A 66 -14.17 5.12 -30.11
N VAL A 67 -15.16 5.89 -29.65
CA VAL A 67 -16.27 5.40 -28.81
C VAL A 67 -17.37 4.88 -29.73
N MET A 68 -17.81 3.65 -29.51
CA MET A 68 -18.81 2.95 -30.34
C MET A 68 -20.21 2.95 -29.72
N ASP A 69 -20.29 3.04 -28.39
CA ASP A 69 -21.55 3.03 -27.64
C ASP A 69 -21.90 4.45 -27.20
N GLU A 70 -23.10 4.91 -27.59
CA GLU A 70 -23.61 6.26 -27.30
C GLU A 70 -23.68 6.53 -25.79
N ARG A 71 -23.91 5.49 -24.96
CA ARG A 71 -23.96 5.61 -23.48
C ARG A 71 -22.65 6.12 -22.89
N PHE A 72 -21.53 5.91 -23.57
CA PHE A 72 -20.19 6.27 -23.12
C PHE A 72 -19.61 7.47 -23.88
N GLN A 73 -20.37 8.06 -24.80
CA GLN A 73 -19.95 9.21 -25.58
C GLN A 73 -19.76 10.43 -24.67
N GLU A 74 -18.65 11.15 -24.84
CA GLU A 74 -18.22 12.31 -24.01
C GLU A 74 -17.95 12.01 -22.52
N LEU A 75 -18.29 10.82 -22.03
CA LEU A 75 -18.06 10.41 -20.63
C LEU A 75 -16.72 9.69 -20.45
N VAL A 76 -16.24 9.00 -21.48
CA VAL A 76 -15.00 8.23 -21.39
C VAL A 76 -13.80 9.03 -21.90
N VAL A 77 -12.71 8.99 -21.14
CA VAL A 77 -11.44 9.65 -21.48
C VAL A 77 -10.28 8.67 -21.38
N TRP A 78 -9.37 8.71 -22.34
CA TRP A 78 -8.15 7.90 -22.35
C TRP A 78 -7.14 8.34 -21.29
N ASN A 79 -6.72 7.40 -20.43
CA ASN A 79 -5.67 7.61 -19.44
C ASN A 79 -4.60 6.51 -19.46
N GLY A 80 -4.43 5.84 -20.59
CA GLY A 80 -3.37 4.88 -20.79
C GLY A 80 -2.05 5.52 -21.22
N SER A 81 -1.16 4.69 -21.76
CA SER A 81 0.08 5.12 -22.41
C SER A 81 -0.22 6.09 -23.55
N LYS A 82 0.58 7.15 -23.66
CA LYS A 82 0.45 8.19 -24.70
C LYS A 82 1.78 8.31 -25.44
N ASN A 83 1.71 8.74 -26.70
CA ASN A 83 2.89 9.00 -27.54
C ASN A 83 3.81 7.78 -27.76
N THR A 84 3.26 6.57 -27.73
CA THR A 84 3.99 5.32 -28.05
C THR A 84 3.04 4.34 -28.73
N ARG A 85 3.56 3.52 -29.65
CA ARG A 85 2.83 2.40 -30.26
C ARG A 85 2.88 1.15 -29.38
N ASP A 86 3.90 1.06 -28.54
CA ASP A 86 4.06 0.01 -27.52
C ASP A 86 3.26 0.36 -26.26
N LEU A 87 1.94 0.27 -26.37
CA LEU A 87 1.04 0.51 -25.25
C LEU A 87 1.17 -0.61 -24.22
N GLN A 88 1.30 -0.24 -22.95
CA GLN A 88 1.31 -1.18 -21.81
C GLN A 88 0.23 -0.85 -20.77
N ASP A 89 -0.09 0.44 -20.63
CA ASP A 89 -1.23 0.91 -19.85
C ASP A 89 -2.37 1.27 -20.81
N PHE A 90 -3.53 0.64 -20.61
CA PHE A 90 -4.75 0.78 -21.40
C PHE A 90 -5.91 1.38 -20.59
N SER A 91 -5.59 2.04 -19.46
CA SER A 91 -6.58 2.56 -18.53
C SER A 91 -7.49 3.65 -19.13
N ILE A 92 -8.74 3.65 -18.71
CA ILE A 92 -9.74 4.65 -19.08
C ILE A 92 -10.31 5.34 -17.84
N PHE A 93 -10.75 6.59 -18.00
CA PHE A 93 -11.56 7.30 -17.03
C PHE A 93 -13.01 7.35 -17.48
N ILE A 94 -13.93 7.11 -16.56
CA ILE A 94 -15.35 7.39 -16.72
C ILE A 94 -15.66 8.64 -15.90
N LEU A 95 -16.10 9.70 -16.58
CA LEU A 95 -16.54 10.96 -15.98
C LEU A 95 -17.99 10.83 -15.50
N ASN A 96 -18.34 11.55 -14.42
CA ASN A 96 -19.70 11.62 -13.87
C ASN A 96 -20.39 10.25 -13.79
N VAL A 97 -19.84 9.35 -12.98
CA VAL A 97 -20.33 7.97 -12.86
C VAL A 97 -21.78 7.94 -12.36
N THR A 98 -22.62 7.11 -13.01
CA THR A 98 -24.01 6.83 -12.63
C THR A 98 -24.18 5.35 -12.32
N PHE A 99 -25.31 4.94 -11.72
CA PHE A 99 -25.60 3.52 -11.44
C PHE A 99 -25.67 2.64 -12.70
N GLN A 100 -25.91 3.23 -13.89
CA GLN A 100 -25.94 2.48 -15.16
C GLN A 100 -24.54 2.03 -15.61
N HIS A 101 -23.48 2.65 -15.08
CA HIS A 101 -22.11 2.25 -15.37
C HIS A 101 -21.64 1.06 -14.52
N ALA A 102 -22.51 0.50 -13.65
CA ALA A 102 -22.20 -0.68 -12.86
C ALA A 102 -22.31 -1.96 -13.68
N GLY A 103 -21.26 -2.77 -13.69
CA GLY A 103 -21.21 -4.00 -14.48
C GLY A 103 -19.81 -4.58 -14.61
N GLU A 104 -19.63 -5.44 -15.60
CA GLU A 104 -18.33 -6.00 -15.97
C GLU A 104 -17.75 -5.26 -17.18
N TYR A 105 -16.52 -4.80 -17.04
CA TYR A 105 -15.72 -4.23 -18.11
C TYR A 105 -14.66 -5.24 -18.54
N HIS A 106 -14.59 -5.50 -19.85
CA HIS A 106 -13.59 -6.37 -20.43
C HIS A 106 -12.64 -5.55 -21.30
N CYS A 107 -11.38 -5.54 -20.93
CA CYS A 107 -10.29 -4.95 -21.69
C CYS A 107 -9.63 -6.06 -22.52
N SER A 108 -9.83 -6.02 -23.83
CA SER A 108 -9.12 -6.88 -24.79
C SER A 108 -7.92 -6.12 -25.32
N VAL A 109 -6.74 -6.61 -25.04
CA VAL A 109 -5.48 -6.04 -25.51
C VAL A 109 -4.96 -6.93 -26.62
N ASN A 110 -4.86 -6.38 -27.82
CA ASN A 110 -4.29 -7.05 -28.96
C ASN A 110 -2.92 -6.44 -29.27
N ARG A 111 -1.88 -7.25 -29.16
CA ARG A 111 -0.49 -6.82 -29.30
C ARG A 111 0.21 -7.64 -30.36
N THR A 112 0.79 -6.98 -31.34
CA THR A 112 1.68 -7.57 -32.33
C THR A 112 3.12 -7.34 -31.91
N LEU A 113 3.84 -8.41 -31.62
CA LEU A 113 5.26 -8.42 -31.27
C LEU A 113 6.09 -8.63 -32.53
N THR A 114 7.11 -7.80 -32.72
CA THR A 114 8.03 -7.89 -33.86
C THR A 114 9.37 -8.43 -33.39
N PHE A 115 9.74 -9.62 -33.88
CA PHE A 115 11.01 -10.29 -33.59
C PHE A 115 11.95 -10.16 -34.77
N ALA A 116 13.18 -9.69 -34.51
CA ALA A 116 14.26 -9.58 -35.49
C ALA A 116 13.81 -8.94 -36.83
N SER A 117 12.88 -7.96 -36.75
CA SER A 117 12.30 -7.22 -37.89
C SER A 117 11.66 -8.07 -39.01
N THR A 118 11.41 -9.36 -38.77
CA THR A 118 11.00 -10.31 -39.83
C THR A 118 9.86 -11.23 -39.43
N PHE A 119 9.72 -11.52 -38.13
CA PHE A 119 8.65 -12.38 -37.62
C PHE A 119 7.72 -11.56 -36.74
N GLU A 120 6.45 -11.54 -37.12
CA GLU A 120 5.38 -10.93 -36.34
C GLU A 120 4.59 -12.01 -35.61
N HIS A 121 4.29 -11.75 -34.34
CA HIS A 121 3.45 -12.64 -33.53
C HIS A 121 2.41 -11.84 -32.77
N THR A 122 1.14 -12.14 -33.02
CA THR A 122 0.01 -11.48 -32.37
C THR A 122 -0.42 -12.24 -31.12
N VAL A 123 -0.55 -11.51 -30.00
CA VAL A 123 -0.98 -12.02 -28.71
C VAL A 123 -2.19 -11.21 -28.26
N ILE A 124 -3.23 -11.92 -27.80
CA ILE A 124 -4.44 -11.31 -27.26
C ILE A 124 -4.51 -11.63 -25.77
N VAL A 125 -4.71 -10.59 -24.95
CA VAL A 125 -4.86 -10.70 -23.50
C VAL A 125 -6.17 -10.03 -23.10
N ASN A 126 -7.03 -10.78 -22.43
CA ASN A 126 -8.30 -10.27 -21.91
C ASN A 126 -8.21 -10.10 -20.40
N LYS A 127 -8.62 -8.94 -19.90
CA LYS A 127 -8.79 -8.67 -18.46
C LYS A 127 -10.22 -8.27 -18.18
N THR A 128 -10.79 -8.83 -17.13
CA THR A 128 -12.14 -8.54 -16.67
C THR A 128 -12.07 -7.74 -15.39
N ILE A 129 -12.81 -6.65 -15.31
CA ILE A 129 -12.90 -5.76 -14.15
C ILE A 129 -14.36 -5.61 -13.79
N HIS A 130 -14.71 -6.00 -12.57
CA HIS A 130 -16.05 -5.80 -12.04
C HIS A 130 -16.14 -4.46 -11.33
N VAL A 131 -17.07 -3.60 -11.74
CA VAL A 131 -17.27 -2.26 -11.17
C VAL A 131 -18.66 -2.16 -10.56
N THR A 132 -18.71 -1.82 -9.28
CA THR A 132 -19.92 -1.47 -8.55
C THR A 132 -19.94 0.03 -8.30
N VAL A 133 -21.14 0.61 -8.25
CA VAL A 133 -21.32 2.05 -8.02
C VAL A 133 -21.98 2.26 -6.66
N VAL A 134 -21.36 3.09 -5.82
CA VAL A 134 -21.80 3.41 -4.45
C VAL A 134 -22.02 4.92 -4.31
N GLU A 135 -22.97 5.32 -3.47
CA GLU A 135 -23.24 6.76 -3.21
C GLU A 135 -22.10 7.42 -2.44
N LYS A 136 -21.44 6.68 -1.56
CA LYS A 136 -20.37 7.16 -0.69
C LYS A 136 -19.21 6.18 -0.71
N ALA A 137 -17.99 6.72 -0.83
CA ALA A 137 -16.77 5.93 -0.76
C ALA A 137 -16.69 5.14 0.56
N ASN A 138 -16.54 3.82 0.46
CA ASN A 138 -16.23 2.98 1.60
C ASN A 138 -14.72 3.00 1.84
N ARG A 139 -14.33 3.01 3.13
CA ARG A 139 -12.92 2.83 3.47
C ARG A 139 -12.58 1.36 3.39
N ASP A 140 -11.41 1.06 2.83
CA ASP A 140 -10.94 -0.32 2.73
C ASP A 140 -10.84 -0.95 4.13
N MET A 141 -11.38 -2.16 4.25
CA MET A 141 -11.41 -2.92 5.50
C MET A 141 -9.99 -3.16 6.02
N ALA A 142 -9.03 -3.42 5.13
CA ALA A 142 -7.64 -3.59 5.53
C ALA A 142 -7.04 -2.31 6.13
N SER A 143 -7.42 -1.14 5.59
CA SER A 143 -7.00 0.16 6.13
C SER A 143 -7.62 0.41 7.51
N ILE A 144 -8.90 0.09 7.72
CA ILE A 144 -9.55 0.22 9.04
C ILE A 144 -8.88 -0.71 10.07
N VAL A 145 -8.69 -1.98 9.72
CA VAL A 145 -8.10 -2.97 10.62
C VAL A 145 -6.65 -2.64 10.97
N SER A 146 -5.84 -2.24 9.98
CA SER A 146 -4.43 -1.89 10.22
C SER A 146 -4.27 -0.66 11.13
N GLU A 147 -5.15 0.34 11.00
CA GLU A 147 -5.15 1.50 11.90
C GLU A 147 -5.49 1.09 13.35
N ILE A 148 -6.52 0.27 13.55
CA ILE A 148 -6.87 -0.24 14.88
C ILE A 148 -5.73 -1.07 15.47
N MET A 149 -5.16 -1.98 14.68
CA MET A 149 -4.05 -2.84 15.10
C MET A 149 -2.81 -2.03 15.50
N MET A 150 -2.51 -0.95 14.78
CA MET A 150 -1.42 -0.03 15.12
C MET A 150 -1.62 0.56 16.53
N TYR A 151 -2.80 1.12 16.83
CA TYR A 151 -3.07 1.69 18.15
C TYR A 151 -3.03 0.65 19.27
N VAL A 152 -3.57 -0.55 19.05
CA VAL A 152 -3.53 -1.64 20.03
C VAL A 152 -2.09 -2.03 20.34
N LEU A 153 -1.26 -2.22 19.31
CA LEU A 153 0.16 -2.56 19.50
C LEU A 153 0.91 -1.46 20.26
N ILE A 154 0.67 -0.18 19.94
CA ILE A 154 1.30 0.94 20.66
C ILE A 154 0.91 0.93 22.14
N VAL A 155 -0.38 0.79 22.46
CA VAL A 155 -0.85 0.80 23.85
C VAL A 155 -0.30 -0.39 24.64
N VAL A 156 -0.31 -1.59 24.06
CA VAL A 156 0.20 -2.80 24.73
C VAL A 156 1.71 -2.69 24.97
N LEU A 157 2.47 -2.27 23.96
CA LEU A 157 3.93 -2.12 24.09
C LEU A 157 4.30 -1.02 25.08
N THR A 158 3.57 0.10 25.11
CA THR A 158 3.83 1.18 26.08
C THR A 158 3.50 0.75 27.50
N ILE A 159 2.37 0.07 27.74
CA ILE A 159 2.03 -0.49 29.06
C ILE A 159 3.10 -1.49 29.50
N TRP A 160 3.56 -2.37 28.59
CA TRP A 160 4.64 -3.31 28.87
C TRP A 160 5.93 -2.61 29.28
N LEU A 161 6.37 -1.61 28.51
CA LEU A 161 7.58 -0.85 28.83
C LEU A 161 7.46 -0.12 30.18
N VAL A 162 6.30 0.48 30.47
CA VAL A 162 6.07 1.14 31.76
C VAL A 162 6.10 0.13 32.91
N ALA A 163 5.52 -1.06 32.73
CA ALA A 163 5.58 -2.12 33.72
C ALA A 163 7.02 -2.57 34.00
N GLU A 164 7.82 -2.79 32.97
CA GLU A 164 9.26 -3.12 33.10
C GLU A 164 10.05 -1.99 33.76
N MET A 165 9.79 -0.74 33.38
CA MET A 165 10.44 0.44 33.98
C MET A 165 10.12 0.55 35.48
N VAL A 166 8.85 0.37 35.87
CA VAL A 166 8.44 0.39 37.28
C VAL A 166 9.01 -0.80 38.04
N TYR A 167 9.01 -1.98 37.43
CA TYR A 167 9.59 -3.20 38.02
C TYR A 167 11.09 -3.02 38.28
N CYS A 168 11.85 -2.58 37.28
CA CYS A 168 13.28 -2.31 37.40
C CYS A 168 13.55 -1.18 38.41
N TYR A 169 12.78 -0.09 38.37
CA TYR A 169 12.92 1.03 39.30
C TYR A 169 12.75 0.57 40.75
N LYS A 170 11.68 -0.18 41.06
CA LYS A 170 11.46 -0.71 42.41
C LYS A 170 12.57 -1.64 42.86
N LYS A 171 13.06 -2.50 41.96
CA LYS A 171 14.14 -3.44 42.26
C LYS A 171 15.46 -2.72 42.57
N ILE A 172 15.80 -1.69 41.80
CA ILE A 172 17.02 -0.89 42.02
C ILE A 172 16.90 -0.04 43.28
N ALA A 173 15.73 0.56 43.54
CA ALA A 173 15.52 1.34 44.76
C ALA A 173 15.73 0.48 46.01
N ALA A 174 15.16 -0.73 46.05
CA ALA A 174 15.36 -1.67 47.15
C ALA A 174 16.85 -2.06 47.33
N ALA A 175 17.59 -2.26 46.24
CA ALA A 175 19.02 -2.54 46.31
C ALA A 175 19.84 -1.31 46.76
N THR A 176 19.41 -0.11 46.40
CA THR A 176 20.07 1.15 46.77
C THR A 176 19.86 1.47 48.25
N GLU A 177 18.67 1.23 48.79
CA GLU A 177 18.38 1.34 50.23
C GLU A 177 19.23 0.37 51.05
N ALA A 178 19.37 -0.89 50.59
CA ALA A 178 20.24 -1.86 51.24
C ALA A 178 21.71 -1.42 51.25
N ALA A 179 22.22 -0.91 50.11
CA ALA A 179 23.58 -0.39 50.02
C ALA A 179 23.79 0.89 50.85
N ALA A 180 22.80 1.78 50.94
CA ALA A 180 22.85 2.97 51.78
C ALA A 180 22.87 2.61 53.27
N GLN A 181 22.16 1.55 53.67
CA GLN A 181 22.17 1.05 55.05
C GLN A 181 23.50 0.35 55.40
N GLU A 182 24.10 -0.39 54.47
CA GLU A 182 25.46 -0.92 54.65
C GLU A 182 26.48 0.21 54.80
N ASN A 183 26.48 1.21 53.91
CA ASN A 183 27.37 2.37 54.02
C ASN A 183 27.16 3.14 55.34
N ALA A 184 25.91 3.35 55.78
CA ALA A 184 25.64 4.01 57.06
C ALA A 184 26.10 3.18 58.27
N SER A 185 26.00 1.85 58.19
CA SER A 185 26.53 0.95 59.22
C SER A 185 28.07 0.97 59.26
N GLU A 186 28.72 1.11 58.11
CA GLU A 186 30.18 1.23 58.01
C GLU A 186 30.68 2.56 58.59
N TYR A 187 29.99 3.68 58.34
CA TYR A 187 30.28 4.97 58.99
C TYR A 187 30.05 4.94 60.51
N LEU A 188 28.98 4.30 60.98
CA LEU A 188 28.75 4.12 62.42
C LEU A 188 29.82 3.23 63.06
N ALA A 189 30.26 2.18 62.35
CA ALA A 189 31.35 1.32 62.80
C ALA A 189 32.67 2.10 62.94
N ILE A 190 33.02 2.96 61.98
CA ILE A 190 34.22 3.82 62.06
C ILE A 190 34.16 4.78 63.27
N THR A 191 32.99 5.35 63.59
CA THR A 191 32.85 6.20 64.79
C THR A 191 32.96 5.40 66.09
N SER A 192 32.47 4.16 66.13
CA SER A 192 32.61 3.28 67.30
C SER A 192 34.06 2.85 67.53
N GLU A 193 34.82 2.55 66.47
CA GLU A 193 36.22 2.16 66.58
C GLU A 193 37.11 3.34 67.01
N SER A 194 36.76 4.57 66.61
CA SER A 194 37.45 5.79 67.06
C SER A 194 37.16 6.17 68.53
N LYS A 195 36.02 5.74 69.09
CA LYS A 195 35.62 6.06 70.47
C LYS A 195 36.27 5.13 71.51
N GLU A 196 36.59 3.89 71.12
CA GLU A 196 37.26 2.92 71.99
C GLU A 196 38.78 3.17 72.14
N ASN A 197 39.41 3.98 71.26
CA ASN A 197 40.86 4.21 71.28
C ASN A 197 41.29 5.57 71.89
N CYS A 198 40.41 6.23 72.64
CA CYS A 198 40.71 7.53 73.30
C CYS A 198 40.48 7.52 74.82
N THR A 199 40.72 6.40 75.49
CA THR A 199 40.95 6.37 76.95
C THR A 199 42.32 5.80 77.28
N GLY A 200 43.33 6.66 77.08
CA GLY A 200 44.45 6.87 78.01
C GLY A 200 45.26 5.66 78.45
N VAL A 201 46.32 5.35 77.69
CA VAL A 201 47.53 4.77 78.28
C VAL A 201 48.22 5.84 79.11
N GLN A 202 48.37 5.61 80.42
CA GLN A 202 49.45 6.19 81.22
C GLN A 202 50.36 5.08 81.73
N VAL A 203 51.65 5.32 81.47
CA VAL A 203 52.85 4.57 81.81
C VAL A 203 53.44 5.11 83.11
N ALA A 204 53.94 4.24 83.98
CA ALA A 204 55.13 4.42 84.84
C ALA A 204 55.38 3.07 85.54
N GLU A 205 56.47 2.37 85.20
CA GLU A 205 57.76 2.35 85.94
C GLU A 205 57.68 1.60 87.28
#